data_AF-A0A5C4M775-F1
#
_entry.id   AF-A0A5C4M775-F1
#
_cell.length_a   1.000
_cell.length_b   1.000
_cell.length_c   1.000
_cell.angle_alpha   90.00
_cell.angle_beta   90.00
_cell.angle_gamma   90.00
#
_symmetry.space_group_name_H-M   'P 1'
#
loop_
_entity.id
_entity.type
_entity.pdbx_description
1 polymer ?
#
loop_
_entity_poly.entity_id
_entity_poly.type
_entity_poly.pdbx_seq_one_letter_code
_entity_poly.pdbx_strand_id
1 'polypeptide(L)' 'MADLQYEVRVAGRLSERAQRAFRDYEEMRIVSAPAETVIYVAVTDEAHLQGILTLLANLRLQVVSMNRIPELP' A
#
# COMPACT_ATOMS: atom_id res chain seq x y z
N MET A 1 -2.32 -5.71 -28.46
CA MET A 1 -2.19 -4.48 -27.66
C MET A 1 -2.23 -4.93 -26.22
N ALA A 2 -1.31 -4.47 -25.36
CA ALA A 2 -1.28 -4.94 -23.97
C ALA A 2 -2.41 -4.23 -23.21
N ASP A 3 -3.33 -5.02 -22.63
CA ASP A 3 -4.36 -4.46 -21.75
C ASP A 3 -3.67 -3.82 -20.54
N LEU A 4 -3.93 -2.53 -20.33
CA LEU A 4 -3.39 -1.77 -19.21
C LEU A 4 -4.17 -2.16 -17.95
N GLN A 5 -3.46 -2.71 -16.96
CA GLN A 5 -4.03 -3.08 -15.67
C GLN A 5 -3.67 -2.02 -14.62
N TYR A 6 -4.63 -1.64 -13.79
CA TYR A 6 -4.49 -0.59 -12.79
C TYR A 6 -4.88 -1.07 -11.40
N GLU A 7 -4.10 -0.70 -10.39
CA GLU A 7 -4.47 -0.84 -8.98
C GLU A 7 -4.97 0.51 -8.44
N VAL A 8 -6.17 0.51 -7.83
CA VAL A 8 -6.75 1.70 -7.21
C VAL A 8 -6.97 1.44 -5.73
N ARG A 9 -6.22 2.14 -4.87
CA ARG A 9 -6.35 2.05 -3.40
C ARG A 9 -7.21 3.20 -2.88
N VAL A 10 -8.27 2.88 -2.15
CA VAL A 10 -9.19 3.85 -1.54
C VAL A 10 -9.08 3.75 -0.02
N ALA A 11 -9.06 4.89 0.67
CA ALA A 11 -9.01 4.93 2.12
C ALA A 11 -10.29 4.37 2.74
N GLY A 12 -10.14 3.55 3.79
CA GLY A 12 -11.25 2.96 4.53
C GLY A 12 -11.75 1.65 3.95
N ARG A 13 -12.89 1.18 4.49
CA ARG A 13 -13.54 -0.06 4.03
C ARG A 13 -14.72 0.30 3.14
N LEU A 14 -14.81 -0.33 1.97
CA LEU A 14 -16.01 -0.23 1.14
C LEU A 14 -17.17 -0.90 1.89
N SER A 15 -18.25 -0.16 2.12
CA SER A 15 -19.50 -0.72 2.63
C SER A 15 -20.07 -1.74 1.63
N GLU A 16 -20.92 -2.65 2.08
CA GLU A 16 -21.57 -3.60 1.17
C GLU A 16 -22.32 -2.90 0.02
N ARG A 17 -22.94 -1.75 0.30
CA ARG A 17 -23.62 -0.94 -0.72
C ARG A 17 -22.64 -0.44 -1.77
N ALA A 18 -21.47 0.05 -1.34
CA ALA A 18 -20.42 0.51 -2.25
C ALA A 18 -19.84 -0.66 -3.06
N GLN A 19 -19.59 -1.81 -2.44
CA GLN A 19 -19.10 -3.01 -3.14
C GLN A 19 -20.08 -3.49 -4.21
N ARG A 20 -21.39 -3.47 -3.94
CA ARG A 20 -22.43 -3.85 -4.92
C ARG A 20 -22.44 -2.96 -6.16
N ALA A 21 -22.10 -1.67 -6.02
CA ALA A 21 -22.06 -0.75 -7.16
C ALA A 21 -20.99 -1.11 -8.20
N PHE A 22 -19.98 -1.90 -7.82
CA PHE A 22 -18.92 -2.37 -8.71
C PHE A 22 -19.16 -3.78 -9.25
N ARG A 23 -20.24 -4.47 -8.83
CA ARG A 23 -20.48 -5.87 -9.19
C ARG A 23 -20.80 -6.07 -10.68
N ASP A 24 -21.28 -5.03 -11.35
CA ASP A 24 -21.63 -5.08 -12.78
C ASP A 24 -20.39 -4.99 -13.69
N TYR A 25 -19.19 -4.78 -13.14
CA TYR A 25 -17.93 -4.70 -13.88
C TYR A 25 -17.14 -5.99 -13.71
N GLU A 26 -17.19 -6.88 -14.71
CA GLU A 26 -16.52 -8.20 -14.67
C GLU A 26 -14.99 -8.09 -14.61
N GLU A 27 -14.40 -7.00 -15.12
CA GLU A 27 -12.95 -6.78 -15.07
C GLU A 27 -12.46 -6.32 -13.69
N MET A 28 -13.37 -6.04 -12.75
CA MET A 28 -13.04 -5.42 -11.47
C MET A 28 -12.94 -6.44 -10.34
N ARG A 29 -11.79 -6.47 -9.67
CA ARG A 29 -11.57 -7.30 -8.47
C ARG A 29 -11.40 -6.44 -7.23
N ILE A 30 -12.39 -6.48 -6.34
CA ILE A 30 -12.31 -5.81 -5.05
C ILE A 30 -11.62 -6.73 -4.04
N VAL A 31 -10.51 -6.24 -3.47
CA VAL A 31 -9.80 -6.91 -2.37
C VAL A 31 -9.78 -5.96 -1.18
N SER A 32 -10.07 -6.45 0.02
CA SER A 32 -9.89 -5.66 1.23
C SER A 32 -8.41 -5.49 1.52
N ALA A 33 -7.92 -4.25 1.48
CA ALA A 33 -6.58 -3.93 1.94
C ALA A 33 -6.58 -3.79 3.49
N PRO A 34 -5.52 -4.21 4.19
CA PRO A 34 -5.36 -3.93 5.61
C PRO A 34 -5.29 -2.42 5.86
N ALA A 35 -5.68 -1.99 7.06
CA ALA A 35 -5.40 -0.63 7.51
C ALA A 35 -3.89 -0.52 7.77
N GLU A 36 -3.16 -0.04 6.77
CA GLU A 36 -1.71 0.13 6.83
C GLU A 36 -1.36 1.57 7.15
N THR A 37 -0.28 1.75 7.92
CA THR A 37 0.35 3.06 8.11
C THR A 37 1.45 3.20 7.06
N VAL A 38 1.34 4.21 6.22
CA VAL A 38 2.38 4.56 5.24
C VAL A 38 3.37 5.51 5.91
N ILE A 39 4.65 5.14 5.91
CA ILE A 39 5.73 5.97 6.45
C ILE A 39 6.65 6.35 5.29
N TYR A 40 6.75 7.65 5.04
CA TYR A 40 7.69 8.20 4.06
C TYR A 40 9.01 8.50 4.76
N VAL A 41 10.11 7.98 4.22
CA VAL A 41 11.45 8.12 4.82
C VAL A 41 12.46 8.50 3.75
N ALA A 42 13.20 9.59 3.99
CA ALA A 42 14.36 9.93 3.20
C ALA A 42 15.56 9.10 3.69
N VAL A 43 16.03 8.19 2.84
CA VAL A 43 17.17 7.32 3.13
C VAL A 43 18.42 7.90 2.47
N THR A 44 19.49 8.08 3.24
CA THR A 44 20.77 8.62 2.76
C THR A 44 21.69 7.54 2.22
N ASP A 45 21.64 6.35 2.82
CA ASP A 45 22.48 5.20 2.52
C ASP A 45 21.85 3.91 3.09
N GLU A 46 22.49 2.77 2.82
CA GLU A 46 22.00 1.47 3.28
C GLU A 46 22.03 1.32 4.80
N ALA A 47 23.01 1.89 5.50
CA ALA A 47 23.10 1.79 6.97
C ALA A 47 21.94 2.53 7.64
N HIS A 48 21.55 3.69 7.11
CA HIS A 48 20.37 4.43 7.54
C HIS A 48 19.09 3.61 7.32
N LEU A 49 18.92 2.95 6.17
CA LEU A 49 17.78 2.08 5.91
C LEU A 49 17.70 0.92 6.93
N GLN A 50 18.81 0.25 7.18
CA GLN A 50 18.87 -0.85 8.15
C GLN A 50 18.52 -0.38 9.57
N GLY A 51 18.94 0.84 9.95
CA GLY A 51 18.54 1.47 11.20
C GLY A 51 17.03 1.66 11.32
N ILE A 52 16.37 2.14 10.26
CA ILE A 52 14.90 2.29 10.21
C ILE A 52 14.20 0.94 10.32
N LEU A 53 14.65 -0.07 9.58
CA LEU A 53 14.05 -1.42 9.63
C LEU A 53 14.21 -2.05 11.02
N THR A 54 15.35 -1.85 11.66
CA THR A 54 15.60 -2.30 13.04
C THR A 54 14.66 -1.60 14.03
N LEU A 55 14.43 -0.30 13.89
CA LEU A 55 13.48 0.44 14.73
C LEU A 55 12.05 -0.11 14.56
N LEU A 56 11.60 -0.33 13.33
CA LEU A 56 10.27 -0.89 13.06
C LEU A 56 10.13 -2.29 13.68
N ALA A 57 11.15 -3.13 13.55
CA ALA A 57 11.17 -4.46 14.15
C ALA A 57 11.12 -4.41 15.69
N ASN A 58 11.89 -3.51 16.31
CA ASN A 58 11.89 -3.32 17.77
C ASN A 58 10.52 -2.86 18.29
N LEU A 59 9.80 -2.06 17.51
CA LEU A 59 8.42 -1.64 17.80
C LEU A 59 7.37 -2.73 17.49
N ARG A 60 7.81 -3.90 17.00
CA ARG A 60 6.95 -5.00 16.53
C ARG A 60 5.99 -4.56 15.41
N LEU A 61 6.39 -3.58 14.61
CA LEU A 61 5.69 -3.18 13.40
C LEU A 61 6.11 -4.11 12.26
N GLN A 62 5.13 -4.72 11.60
CA GLN A 62 5.39 -5.59 10.45
C GLN A 62 5.47 -4.74 9.17
N VAL A 63 6.62 -4.80 8.49
CA VAL A 63 6.76 -4.22 7.15
C VAL A 63 6.14 -5.19 6.14
N VAL A 64 5.06 -4.75 5.49
CA VAL A 64 4.31 -5.56 4.50
C VAL A 64 4.73 -5.25 3.06
N SER A 65 5.18 -4.02 2.80
CA SER A 65 5.73 -3.62 1.51
C SER A 65 6.70 -2.44 1.71
N MET A 66 7.69 -2.32 0.82
CA MET A 66 8.60 -1.19 0.78
C MET A 66 8.89 -0.85 -0.69
N ASN A 67 8.56 0.36 -1.11
CA ASN A 67 8.70 0.80 -2.49
C ASN A 67 9.58 2.06 -2.53
N ARG A 68 10.51 2.13 -3.49
CA ARG A 68 11.20 3.37 -3.81
C ARG A 68 10.25 4.28 -4.59
N ILE A 69 10.14 5.53 -4.17
CA ILE A 69 9.35 6.56 -4.85
C ILE A 69 10.29 7.65 -5.37
N PRO A 70 9.92 8.34 -6.47
CA PRO A 70 10.78 9.36 -7.07
C PRO A 70 10.94 10.61 -6.18
N GLU A 71 9.91 10.95 -5.40
CA GLU A 71 9.90 12.11 -4.48
C GLU A 71 8.96 11.84 -3.30
N LEU A 72 9.21 12.47 -2.14
CA LEU A 72 8.31 12.40 -0.99
C LEU A 72 7.03 13.22 -1.27
N PRO A 73 5.85 12.74 -0.83
CA PRO A 73 4.59 13.45 -1.03
C PRO A 73 4.36 14.62 -0.06
#